data_AF-A0A936UQJ8-F1
#
_entry.id   AF-A0A936UQJ8-F1
#
_cell.length_a   1.000
_cell.length_b   1.000
_cell.length_c   1.000
_cell.angle_alpha   90.00
_cell.angle_beta   90.00
_cell.angle_gamma   90.00
#
_symmetry.space_group_name_H-M   'P 1'
#
loop_
_entity.id
_entity.type
_entity.pdbx_description
1 polymer ?
#
loop_
_entity_poly.entity_id
_entity_poly.type
_entity_poly.pdbx_seq_one_letter_code
_entity_poly.pdbx_strand_id
1 'polypeptide(L)'
;MGPNAHYDLFNRGKIIPWLFSVVVMYGISYAWHGLLLNDISEMRMALGTYLALASAAYALIGLGITYAVHSAILRGWISMKVAFPLKAMAVGAVIGAIVYALVFLSGFSFASHELHHVFLDAIWQVAEQAVGGLMVAFGIIYDMHRRFMKAERAS
;
A
#
# COMPACT_ATOMS: atom_id res chain seq x y z
N MET A 1 -17.08 13.53 -17.52
CA MET A 1 -17.14 12.13 -18.03
C MET A 1 -18.55 11.62 -17.80
N GLY A 2 -19.16 10.98 -18.81
CA GLY A 2 -20.53 10.49 -18.74
C GLY A 2 -20.73 9.37 -17.70
N PRO A 3 -21.98 9.05 -17.35
CA PRO A 3 -22.35 8.20 -16.20
C PRO A 3 -21.91 6.72 -16.28
N ASN A 4 -21.18 6.28 -17.32
CA ASN A 4 -20.82 4.88 -17.58
C ASN A 4 -19.30 4.63 -17.71
N ALA A 5 -18.45 5.42 -17.06
CA ALA A 5 -17.01 5.17 -17.09
C ALA A 5 -16.66 3.94 -16.21
N HIS A 6 -16.51 2.76 -16.83
CA HIS A 6 -15.98 1.58 -16.17
C HIS A 6 -14.58 1.89 -15.58
N TYR A 7 -14.38 1.61 -14.30
CA TYR A 7 -13.06 1.74 -13.67
C TYR A 7 -12.14 0.63 -14.19
N ASP A 8 -11.36 0.92 -15.22
CA ASP A 8 -10.39 -0.03 -15.76
C ASP A 8 -9.16 -0.10 -14.85
N LEU A 9 -9.13 -1.14 -14.00
CA LEU A 9 -8.07 -1.43 -13.05
C LEU A 9 -6.75 -1.86 -13.74
N PHE A 10 -6.83 -2.38 -14.96
CA PHE A 10 -5.70 -3.01 -15.68
C PHE A 10 -4.97 -2.05 -16.62
N ASN A 11 -5.29 -0.77 -16.58
CA ASN A 11 -4.51 0.25 -17.26
C ASN A 11 -3.10 0.35 -16.65
N ARG A 12 -2.07 0.49 -17.49
CA ARG A 12 -0.67 0.74 -17.09
C ARG A 12 -0.53 1.82 -16.01
N GLY A 13 -1.33 2.89 -16.11
CA GLY A 13 -1.33 3.99 -15.14
C GLY A 13 -1.81 3.62 -13.73
N LYS A 14 -2.34 2.40 -13.54
CA LYS A 14 -2.77 1.86 -12.24
C LYS A 14 -1.95 0.65 -11.83
N ILE A 15 -1.56 -0.21 -12.78
CA ILE A 15 -0.73 -1.39 -12.51
C ILE A 15 0.65 -1.01 -11.95
N ILE A 16 1.33 -0.02 -12.53
CA ILE A 16 2.66 0.39 -12.06
C ILE A 16 2.61 0.92 -10.61
N PRO A 17 1.73 1.89 -10.27
CA PRO A 17 1.54 2.32 -8.88
C PRO A 17 1.24 1.16 -7.92
N TRP A 18 0.38 0.24 -8.34
CA TRP A 18 0.01 -0.92 -7.54
C TRP A 18 1.21 -1.81 -7.24
N LEU A 19 1.94 -2.24 -8.27
CA LEU A 19 3.11 -3.12 -8.10
C LEU A 19 4.20 -2.47 -7.26
N PHE A 20 4.47 -1.17 -7.45
CA PHE A 20 5.41 -0.44 -6.59
C PHE A 20 4.99 -0.43 -5.13
N SER A 21 3.70 -0.18 -4.87
CA SER A 21 3.14 -0.24 -3.52
C SER A 21 3.34 -1.61 -2.88
N VAL A 22 2.99 -2.69 -3.61
CA VAL A 22 3.09 -4.07 -3.13
C VAL A 22 4.53 -4.45 -2.79
N VAL A 23 5.45 -4.24 -3.73
CA VAL A 23 6.86 -4.65 -3.56
C VAL A 23 7.50 -3.94 -2.38
N VAL A 24 7.27 -2.63 -2.23
CA VAL A 24 7.90 -1.85 -1.17
C VAL A 24 7.30 -2.19 0.20
N MET A 25 5.96 -2.26 0.32
CA MET A 25 5.34 -2.62 1.59
C MET A 25 5.73 -4.03 2.03
N TYR A 26 5.66 -5.01 1.11
CA TYR A 26 6.06 -6.38 1.40
C TYR A 26 7.53 -6.48 1.81
N GLY A 27 8.42 -5.78 1.10
CA GLY A 27 9.85 -5.76 1.40
C GLY A 27 10.16 -5.15 2.77
N ILE A 28 9.50 -4.04 3.12
CA ILE A 28 9.66 -3.38 4.43
C ILE A 28 9.09 -4.26 5.55
N SER A 29 7.93 -4.89 5.34
CA SER A 29 7.34 -5.86 6.27
C SER A 29 8.28 -7.02 6.56
N TYR A 30 8.83 -7.62 5.51
CA TYR A 30 9.78 -8.72 5.63
C TYR A 30 11.06 -8.28 6.36
N ALA A 31 11.57 -7.08 6.09
CA ALA A 31 12.72 -6.56 6.82
C ALA A 31 12.43 -6.37 8.31
N TRP A 32 11.22 -5.88 8.65
CA TRP A 32 10.80 -5.69 10.03
C TRP A 32 10.63 -7.02 10.78
N HIS A 33 9.74 -7.90 10.31
CA HIS A 33 9.43 -9.14 11.00
C HIS A 33 10.51 -10.22 10.82
N GLY A 34 11.20 -10.24 9.67
CA GLY A 34 12.18 -11.26 9.34
C GLY A 34 13.59 -10.94 9.80
N LEU A 35 14.03 -9.68 9.72
CA LEU A 35 15.42 -9.31 10.02
C LEU A 35 15.57 -8.58 11.34
N LEU A 36 14.68 -7.64 11.65
CA LEU A 36 14.81 -6.80 12.86
C LEU A 36 14.26 -7.49 14.10
N LEU A 37 13.03 -7.98 14.03
CA LEU A 37 12.39 -8.66 15.16
C LEU A 37 12.66 -10.17 15.16
N ASN A 38 12.91 -10.75 13.98
CA ASN A 38 13.16 -12.18 13.79
C ASN A 38 12.00 -13.08 14.27
N ASP A 39 10.78 -12.54 14.32
CA ASP A 39 9.53 -13.22 14.71
C ASP A 39 9.23 -14.41 13.79
N ILE A 40 9.72 -14.38 12.55
CA ILE A 40 9.59 -15.48 11.57
C ILE A 40 10.20 -16.78 12.11
N SER A 41 11.23 -16.71 12.97
CA SER A 41 11.89 -17.90 13.54
C SER A 41 11.03 -18.62 14.59
N GLU A 42 10.10 -17.92 15.22
CA GLU A 42 9.19 -18.44 16.24
C GLU A 42 7.85 -18.92 15.64
N MET A 43 7.67 -18.72 14.33
CA MET A 43 6.43 -18.96 13.64
C MET A 43 6.17 -20.47 13.46
N ARG A 44 4.96 -20.91 13.82
CA ARG A 44 4.54 -22.32 13.70
C ARG A 44 4.20 -22.76 12.27
N MET A 45 4.05 -21.81 11.36
CA MET A 45 3.67 -22.04 9.97
C MET A 45 4.91 -22.22 9.09
N ALA A 46 4.83 -23.08 8.08
CA ALA A 46 5.88 -23.19 7.07
C ALA A 46 6.16 -21.83 6.40
N LEU A 47 7.43 -21.45 6.31
CA LEU A 47 7.86 -20.15 5.79
C LEU A 47 7.24 -19.82 4.42
N GLY A 48 7.23 -20.78 3.49
CA GLY A 48 6.65 -20.57 2.16
C GLY A 48 5.16 -20.23 2.20
N THR A 49 4.38 -20.85 3.09
CA THR A 49 2.95 -20.56 3.25
C THR A 49 2.73 -19.15 3.78
N TYR A 50 3.51 -18.74 4.78
CA TYR A 50 3.45 -17.37 5.31
C TYR A 50 3.82 -16.34 4.24
N LEU A 51 4.93 -16.53 3.52
CA LEU A 51 5.37 -15.60 2.48
C LEU A 51 4.34 -15.48 1.35
N ALA A 52 3.66 -16.57 1.00
CA ALA A 52 2.58 -16.58 0.01
C ALA A 52 1.32 -15.84 0.50
N LEU A 53 0.89 -16.09 1.74
CA LEU A 53 -0.25 -15.40 2.34
C LEU A 53 0.02 -13.90 2.53
N ALA A 54 1.21 -13.55 3.02
CA ALA A 54 1.65 -12.17 3.14
C ALA A 54 1.68 -11.49 1.77
N SER A 55 2.26 -12.13 0.75
CA SER A 55 2.26 -11.61 -0.62
C SER A 55 0.85 -11.33 -1.15
N ALA A 56 -0.10 -12.25 -0.91
CA ALA A 56 -1.50 -12.06 -1.27
C ALA A 56 -2.15 -10.90 -0.50
N ALA A 57 -1.92 -10.79 0.80
CA ALA A 57 -2.42 -9.70 1.63
C ALA A 57 -1.89 -8.34 1.15
N TYR A 58 -0.58 -8.22 0.93
CA TYR A 58 0.03 -6.99 0.42
C TYR A 58 -0.44 -6.64 -0.99
N ALA A 59 -0.68 -7.63 -1.85
CA ALA A 59 -1.28 -7.40 -3.16
C ALA A 59 -2.68 -6.77 -3.05
N LEU A 60 -3.52 -7.28 -2.15
CA LEU A 60 -4.86 -6.74 -1.90
C LEU A 60 -4.83 -5.34 -1.25
N ILE A 61 -3.96 -5.13 -0.25
CA ILE A 61 -3.78 -3.84 0.41
C ILE A 61 -3.30 -2.78 -0.59
N GLY A 62 -2.25 -3.10 -1.36
CA GLY A 62 -1.71 -2.21 -2.39
C GLY A 62 -2.76 -1.88 -3.45
N LEU A 63 -3.62 -2.84 -3.78
CA LEU A 63 -4.73 -2.60 -4.71
C LEU A 63 -5.76 -1.65 -4.10
N GLY A 64 -6.14 -1.87 -2.84
CA GLY A 64 -7.05 -0.99 -2.09
C GLY A 64 -6.53 0.45 -2.02
N ILE A 65 -5.26 0.65 -1.70
CA ILE A 65 -4.61 1.98 -1.68
C ILE A 65 -4.64 2.60 -3.07
N THR A 66 -4.24 1.85 -4.11
CA THR A 66 -4.22 2.34 -5.49
C THR A 66 -5.60 2.79 -5.95
N TYR A 67 -6.62 1.97 -5.67
CA TYR A 67 -8.01 2.28 -5.99
C TYR A 67 -8.50 3.52 -5.23
N ALA A 68 -8.22 3.61 -3.93
CA ALA A 68 -8.64 4.73 -3.08
C ALA A 68 -8.00 6.04 -3.53
N VAL A 69 -6.70 6.07 -3.82
CA VAL A 69 -5.98 7.27 -4.30
C VAL A 69 -6.55 7.73 -5.64
N HIS A 70 -6.71 6.83 -6.61
CA HIS A 70 -7.31 7.18 -7.90
C HIS A 70 -8.74 7.67 -7.76
N SER A 71 -9.55 7.02 -6.92
CA SER A 71 -10.93 7.44 -6.67
C SER A 71 -11.00 8.82 -6.01
N ALA A 72 -10.10 9.11 -5.07
CA ALA A 72 -10.00 10.41 -4.43
C ALA A 72 -9.55 11.51 -5.40
N ILE A 73 -8.66 11.20 -6.35
CA ILE A 73 -8.31 12.12 -7.45
C ILE A 73 -9.53 12.38 -8.34
N LEU A 74 -10.23 11.32 -8.78
CA LEU A 74 -11.40 11.43 -9.66
C LEU A 74 -12.55 12.23 -9.04
N ARG A 75 -12.73 12.12 -7.72
CA ARG A 75 -13.74 12.86 -6.94
C ARG A 75 -13.28 14.28 -6.57
N GLY A 76 -12.05 14.67 -6.91
CA GLY A 76 -11.49 15.98 -6.58
C GLY A 76 -11.06 16.18 -5.12
N TRP A 77 -11.10 15.12 -4.29
CA TRP A 77 -10.66 15.18 -2.89
C TRP A 77 -9.13 15.33 -2.77
N ILE A 78 -8.40 14.74 -3.72
CA ILE A 78 -6.95 14.89 -3.83
C ILE A 78 -6.61 15.65 -5.12
N SER A 79 -5.94 16.78 -4.95
CA SER A 79 -5.33 17.52 -6.06
C SER A 79 -3.95 16.94 -6.37
N MET A 80 -3.67 16.70 -7.64
CA MET A 80 -2.34 16.29 -8.11
C MET A 80 -1.31 17.43 -8.09
N LYS A 81 -1.75 18.69 -7.92
CA LYS A 81 -0.87 19.88 -7.98
C LYS A 81 -0.25 20.25 -6.64
N VAL A 82 -0.88 19.90 -5.53
CA VAL A 82 -0.50 20.38 -4.19
C VAL A 82 -0.43 19.22 -3.22
N ALA A 83 0.77 18.99 -2.68
CA ALA A 83 1.05 17.98 -1.64
C ALA A 83 0.53 16.57 -1.99
N PHE A 84 0.50 16.21 -3.27
CA PHE A 84 -0.07 14.94 -3.73
C PHE A 84 0.57 13.70 -3.06
N PRO A 85 1.91 13.59 -2.95
CA PRO A 85 2.54 12.47 -2.24
C PRO A 85 2.08 12.35 -0.78
N LEU A 86 2.00 13.47 -0.06
CA LEU A 86 1.56 13.49 1.35
C LEU A 86 0.08 13.10 1.49
N LYS A 87 -0.78 13.54 0.58
CA LYS A 87 -2.19 13.14 0.58
C LYS A 87 -2.36 11.64 0.27
N ALA A 88 -1.56 11.10 -0.63
CA ALA A 88 -1.56 9.66 -0.90
C ALA A 88 -1.02 8.85 0.29
N MET A 89 0.01 9.34 0.98
CA MET A 89 0.47 8.78 2.26
C MET A 89 -0.63 8.77 3.30
N ALA A 90 -1.41 9.85 3.43
CA ALA A 90 -2.53 9.91 4.37
C ALA A 90 -3.62 8.86 4.05
N VAL A 91 -3.94 8.65 2.77
CA VAL A 91 -4.85 7.56 2.35
C VAL A 91 -4.28 6.19 2.74
N GLY A 92 -2.99 5.98 2.50
CA GLY A 92 -2.28 4.78 2.94
C GLY A 92 -2.37 4.57 4.45
N ALA A 93 -2.04 5.60 5.24
CA ALA A 93 -2.09 5.57 6.70
C ALA A 93 -3.47 5.17 7.24
N VAL A 94 -4.55 5.75 6.67
CA VAL A 94 -5.94 5.40 7.05
C VAL A 94 -6.24 3.94 6.72
N ILE A 95 -5.82 3.45 5.56
CA ILE A 95 -5.98 2.04 5.20
C ILE A 95 -5.18 1.14 6.16
N GLY A 96 -3.95 1.52 6.51
CA GLY A 96 -3.12 0.79 7.46
C GLY A 96 -3.77 0.67 8.84
N ALA A 97 -4.36 1.77 9.34
CA ALA A 97 -5.12 1.74 10.59
C ALA A 97 -6.33 0.80 10.54
N ILE A 98 -7.04 0.77 9.40
CA ILE A 98 -8.17 -0.16 9.19
C ILE A 98 -7.68 -1.60 9.15
N VAL A 99 -6.62 -1.88 8.39
CA VAL A 99 -6.02 -3.22 8.29
C VAL A 99 -5.56 -3.70 9.66
N TYR A 100 -4.86 -2.86 10.41
CA TYR A 100 -4.44 -3.16 11.78
C TYR A 100 -5.63 -3.54 12.66
N ALA A 101 -6.69 -2.73 12.65
CA ALA A 101 -7.89 -3.00 13.43
C ALA A 101 -8.53 -4.34 13.05
N LEU A 102 -8.59 -4.68 11.75
CA LEU A 102 -9.13 -5.97 11.29
C LEU A 102 -8.28 -7.15 11.75
N VAL A 103 -6.96 -7.06 11.64
CA VAL A 103 -6.02 -8.11 12.07
C VAL A 103 -6.09 -8.30 13.59
N PHE A 104 -6.06 -7.19 14.34
CA PHE A 104 -6.18 -7.17 15.79
C PHE A 104 -7.50 -7.78 16.26
N LEU A 105 -8.64 -7.40 15.68
CA LEU A 105 -9.95 -7.96 16.00
C LEU A 105 -10.08 -9.44 15.61
N SER A 106 -9.29 -9.91 14.64
CA SER A 106 -9.28 -11.32 14.22
C SER A 106 -8.44 -12.21 15.15
N GLY A 107 -7.74 -11.63 16.14
CA GLY A 107 -6.87 -12.37 17.06
C GLY A 107 -5.56 -12.87 16.43
N PHE A 108 -5.24 -12.43 15.21
CA PHE A 108 -3.93 -12.66 14.60
C PHE A 108 -2.95 -11.65 15.21
N SER A 109 -2.25 -12.02 16.28
CA SER A 109 -1.13 -11.24 16.83
C SER A 109 0.11 -12.12 16.93
N PHE A 110 1.26 -11.59 16.49
CA PHE A 110 2.54 -12.28 16.47
C PHE A 110 3.29 -12.18 17.82
N ALA A 111 2.88 -11.29 18.71
CA ALA A 111 3.57 -11.02 19.98
C ALA A 111 2.72 -11.39 21.20
N SER A 112 3.37 -11.46 22.37
CA SER A 112 2.66 -11.45 23.66
C SER A 112 1.69 -10.26 23.67
N HIS A 113 0.51 -10.43 24.27
CA HIS A 113 -0.53 -9.38 24.34
C HIS A 113 -0.13 -8.20 25.25
N GLU A 114 1.17 -8.00 25.47
CA GLU A 114 1.68 -6.85 26.19
C GLU A 114 1.41 -5.60 25.37
N LEU A 115 0.81 -4.61 26.03
CA LEU A 115 0.34 -3.37 25.39
C LEU A 115 1.41 -2.68 24.54
N HIS A 116 2.68 -2.78 24.93
CA HIS A 116 3.78 -2.12 24.21
C HIS A 116 4.01 -2.69 22.79
N HIS A 117 3.88 -4.01 22.60
CA HIS A 117 3.99 -4.63 21.27
C HIS A 117 2.80 -4.24 20.39
N VAL A 118 1.59 -4.24 20.96
CA VAL A 118 0.36 -3.82 20.27
C VAL A 118 0.48 -2.38 19.73
N PHE A 119 1.01 -1.44 20.53
CA PHE A 119 1.18 -0.07 20.07
C PHE A 119 2.25 0.06 18.99
N LEU A 120 3.37 -0.66 19.13
CA LEU A 120 4.46 -0.62 18.15
C LEU A 120 4.00 -1.19 16.80
N ASP A 121 3.29 -2.32 16.81
CA ASP A 121 2.73 -2.95 15.61
C ASP A 121 1.69 -2.05 14.94
N ALA A 122 0.84 -1.38 15.73
CA ALA A 122 -0.14 -0.43 15.20
C ALA A 122 0.53 0.74 14.46
N ILE A 123 1.56 1.34 15.09
CA ILE A 123 2.32 2.45 14.50
C ILE A 123 3.04 1.96 13.25
N TRP A 124 3.65 0.77 13.31
CA TRP A 124 4.35 0.18 12.17
C TRP A 124 3.41 -0.08 10.99
N GLN A 125 2.24 -0.67 11.23
CA GLN A 125 1.22 -0.90 10.21
C GLN A 125 0.80 0.42 9.54
N VAL A 126 0.50 1.45 10.32
CA VAL A 126 0.13 2.78 9.77
C VAL A 126 1.27 3.37 8.93
N ALA A 127 2.51 3.31 9.42
CA ALA A 127 3.68 3.83 8.71
C ALA A 127 3.95 3.07 7.40
N GLU A 128 3.83 1.74 7.44
CA GLU A 128 4.04 0.87 6.29
C GLU A 128 3.05 1.15 5.17
N GLN A 129 1.74 1.22 5.46
CA GLN A 129 0.76 1.57 4.43
C GLN A 129 0.87 3.03 3.99
N ALA A 130 1.32 3.95 4.85
CA ALA A 130 1.63 5.32 4.41
C ALA A 130 2.74 5.33 3.34
N VAL A 131 3.80 4.55 3.52
CA VAL A 131 4.83 4.33 2.49
C VAL A 131 4.24 3.67 1.25
N GLY A 132 3.32 2.72 1.42
CA GLY A 132 2.54 2.15 0.31
C GLY A 132 1.80 3.21 -0.51
N GLY A 133 1.14 4.17 0.15
CA GLY A 133 0.50 5.32 -0.47
C GLY A 133 1.47 6.25 -1.18
N LEU A 134 2.65 6.49 -0.61
CA LEU A 134 3.73 7.24 -1.26
C LEU A 134 4.16 6.60 -2.57
N MET A 135 4.33 5.27 -2.57
CA MET A 135 4.74 4.53 -3.77
C MET A 135 3.66 4.57 -4.86
N VAL A 136 2.37 4.54 -4.48
CA VAL A 136 1.28 4.78 -5.44
C VAL A 136 1.41 6.16 -6.08
N ALA A 137 1.65 7.21 -5.28
CA ALA A 137 1.83 8.55 -5.82
C ALA A 137 3.02 8.64 -6.78
N PHE A 138 4.17 8.04 -6.44
CA PHE A 138 5.34 7.99 -7.32
C PHE A 138 5.07 7.20 -8.60
N GLY A 139 4.35 6.08 -8.53
CA GLY A 139 3.94 5.34 -9.73
C GLY A 139 3.06 6.18 -10.66
N ILE A 140 2.13 6.96 -10.11
CA ILE A 140 1.24 7.85 -10.87
C ILE A 140 2.06 8.96 -11.53
N ILE A 141 2.94 9.63 -10.76
CA ILE A 141 3.83 10.69 -11.26
C ILE A 141 4.72 10.15 -12.38
N TYR A 142 5.30 8.96 -12.21
CA TYR A 142 6.12 8.31 -13.21
C TYR A 142 5.35 8.03 -14.50
N ASP A 143 4.13 7.48 -14.42
CA ASP A 143 3.33 7.21 -15.61
C ASP A 143 2.92 8.51 -16.33
N MET A 144 2.55 9.55 -15.59
CA MET A 144 2.26 10.88 -16.15
C MET A 144 3.46 11.47 -16.89
N HIS A 145 4.64 11.45 -16.25
CA HIS A 145 5.88 11.93 -16.86
C HIS A 145 6.21 11.16 -18.14
N ARG A 146 6.04 9.83 -18.13
CA ARG A 146 6.27 9.00 -19.32
C ARG A 146 5.28 9.30 -20.46
N ARG A 147 4.02 9.63 -20.16
CA ARG A 147 3.04 10.04 -21.18
C ARG A 147 3.39 11.39 -21.79
N PHE A 148 3.79 12.34 -20.95
CA PHE A 148 4.24 13.67 -21.39
C PHE A 148 5.43 13.59 -22.35
N MET A 149 6.50 12.87 -21.96
CA MET A 149 7.68 12.69 -22.81
C MET A 149 7.39 11.97 -24.13
N LYS A 150 6.37 11.11 -24.18
CA LYS A 150 5.93 10.45 -25.42
C LYS A 150 5.20 11.43 -26.34
N ALA A 151 4.40 12.34 -25.79
CA ALA A 151 3.69 13.35 -26.57
C ALA A 151 4.67 14.35 -27.19
N GLU A 152 5.68 14.82 -26.44
CA GLU A 152 6.72 15.73 -26.96
C GLU A 152 7.58 15.12 -28.08
N ARG A 153 7.78 13.79 -28.08
CA ARG A 153 8.52 13.11 -29.15
C ARG A 153 7.70 12.91 -30.43
N ALA A 154 6.38 13.07 -30.34
CA ALA A 154 5.46 12.87 -31.45
C ALA A 154 5.02 14.19 -32.10
N SER A 155 5.35 15.33 -31.50
CA SER A 155 5.19 16.69 -32.03
C SER A 155 6.44 17.14 -32.78
#